data_AF-A0A397S808-F1
#
_entry.id   AF-A0A397S808-F1
#
_cell.length_a   1.000
_cell.length_b   1.000
_cell.length_c   1.000
_cell.angle_alpha   90.00
_cell.angle_beta   90.00
_cell.angle_gamma   90.00
#
_symmetry.space_group_name_H-M   'P 1'
#
loop_
_entity.id
_entity.type
_entity.pdbx_description
1 polymer ?
#
loop_
_entity_poly.entity_id
_entity_poly.type
_entity_poly.pdbx_seq_one_letter_code
_entity_poly.pdbx_strand_id
1 'polypeptide(L)'
;MREVAYYCIIDALRCQELLVKLSQINEYREVASIAYISLFDSHYRANGMKVRNLLGAYAFKRDMLFSVRIPEKVKKGKYPGAYIFPPKKGIETKRPVTGLDFASLYPSLIMAYNLSPEKFIFNPEEAVIIKKNGNSLHEISFPFNKRTIQA
;
A
#
# COMPACT_ATOMS: atom_id res chain seq x y z
N MET A 1 26.93 44.92 -7.74
CA MET A 1 25.70 44.31 -8.29
C MET A 1 25.94 43.10 -9.19
N ARG A 2 27.00 43.06 -10.02
CA ARG A 2 27.32 41.91 -10.89
C ARG A 2 27.50 40.58 -10.14
N GLU A 3 28.24 40.59 -9.03
CA GLU A 3 28.50 39.37 -8.24
C GLU A 3 27.23 38.82 -7.59
N VAL A 4 26.37 39.71 -7.08
CA VAL A 4 25.07 39.34 -6.52
C VAL A 4 24.19 38.71 -7.60
N ALA A 5 24.13 39.31 -8.79
CA ALA A 5 23.39 38.74 -9.92
C ALA A 5 23.94 37.36 -10.35
N TYR A 6 25.26 37.19 -10.37
CA TYR A 6 25.89 35.90 -10.66
C TYR A 6 25.53 34.83 -9.62
N TYR A 7 25.59 35.18 -8.33
CA TYR A 7 25.21 34.27 -7.26
C TYR A 7 23.74 33.84 -7.37
N CYS A 8 22.82 34.77 -7.62
CA CYS A 8 21.40 34.44 -7.83
C CYS A 8 21.16 33.51 -9.03
N ILE A 9 21.93 33.66 -10.11
CA ILE A 9 21.83 32.76 -11.28
C ILE A 9 22.27 31.34 -10.88
N ILE A 10 23.36 31.21 -10.13
CA ILE A 10 23.84 29.91 -9.67
C ILE A 10 22.79 29.25 -8.77
N ASP A 11 22.22 29.97 -7.80
CA ASP A 11 21.19 29.41 -6.91
C ASP A 11 19.98 28.88 -7.68
N ALA A 12 19.48 29.64 -8.66
CA ALA A 12 18.37 29.20 -9.50
C ALA A 12 18.72 27.98 -10.37
N LEU A 13 19.93 27.95 -10.93
CA LEU A 13 20.40 26.85 -11.77
C LEU A 13 20.60 25.56 -10.95
N ARG A 14 21.17 25.65 -9.75
CA ARG A 14 21.38 24.48 -8.89
C ARG A 14 20.07 23.80 -8.48
N CYS A 15 18.99 24.57 -8.27
CA CYS A 15 17.67 23.99 -8.04
C CYS A 15 17.18 23.17 -9.25
N GLN A 16 17.38 23.66 -10.47
CA GLN A 16 16.98 22.96 -11.70
C GLN A 16 17.82 21.70 -11.92
N GLU A 17 19.14 21.79 -11.76
CA GLU A 17 20.03 20.64 -11.88
C GLU A 17 19.71 19.54 -10.86
N LEU A 18 19.37 19.92 -9.63
CA LEU A 18 18.96 18.98 -8.60
C LEU A 18 17.68 18.24 -8.99
N LEU A 19 16.68 18.94 -9.53
CA LEU A 19 15.43 18.33 -10.02
C LEU A 19 15.68 17.31 -11.13
N VAL A 20 16.59 17.62 -12.05
CA VAL A 20 17.00 16.71 -13.13
C VAL A 20 17.75 15.51 -12.57
N LYS A 21 18.71 15.73 -11.67
CA LYS A 21 19.54 14.67 -11.07
C LYS A 21 18.70 13.67 -10.26
N LEU A 22 17.66 14.15 -9.59
CA LEU A 22 16.72 13.33 -8.83
C LEU A 22 15.57 12.78 -9.69
N SER A 23 15.51 13.08 -10.99
CA SER A 23 14.43 12.65 -11.91
C SER A 23 13.00 12.92 -11.40
N GLN A 24 12.82 13.96 -10.58
CA GLN A 24 11.57 14.20 -9.84
C GLN A 24 10.35 14.34 -10.75
N ILE A 25 10.49 15.05 -11.87
CA ILE A 25 9.39 15.24 -12.82
C ILE A 25 8.98 13.91 -13.48
N ASN A 26 9.94 13.02 -13.76
CA ASN A 26 9.65 11.72 -14.38
C ASN A 26 8.91 10.80 -13.40
N GLU A 27 9.34 10.74 -12.14
CA GLU A 27 8.64 10.00 -11.08
C GLU A 27 7.19 10.47 -10.91
N TYR A 28 6.98 11.79 -10.86
CA TYR A 28 5.64 12.37 -10.72
C TYR A 28 4.75 12.09 -11.93
N ARG A 29 5.31 12.16 -13.14
CA ARG A 29 4.59 11.83 -14.38
C ARG A 29 4.15 10.36 -14.38
N GLU A 30 5.01 9.45 -13.96
CA GLU A 30 4.70 8.02 -13.92
C GLU A 30 3.58 7.74 -12.91
N VAL A 31 3.69 8.29 -11.69
CA VAL A 31 2.65 8.16 -10.66
C VAL A 31 1.32 8.79 -11.12
N ALA A 32 1.37 9.95 -11.76
CA ALA A 32 0.20 10.62 -12.30
C ALA A 32 -0.51 9.77 -13.35
N SER A 33 0.25 9.17 -14.27
CA SER A 33 -0.27 8.28 -15.31
C SER A 33 -0.88 7.00 -14.72
N ILE A 34 -0.22 6.35 -13.76
CA ILE A 34 -0.71 5.11 -13.14
C ILE A 34 -1.98 5.36 -12.34
N ALA A 35 -1.99 6.42 -11.53
CA ALA A 35 -3.10 6.72 -10.62
C ALA A 35 -4.22 7.56 -11.25
N TYR A 36 -4.11 7.93 -12.53
CA TYR A 36 -5.06 8.78 -13.27
C TYR A 36 -5.29 10.19 -12.66
N ILE A 37 -4.26 10.75 -12.03
CA ILE A 37 -4.32 12.06 -11.34
C ILE A 37 -3.52 13.12 -12.11
N SER A 38 -3.71 14.39 -11.75
CA SER A 38 -2.87 15.46 -12.29
C SER A 38 -1.42 15.37 -11.80
N LEU A 39 -0.49 15.94 -12.57
CA LEU A 39 0.91 16.07 -12.13
C LEU A 39 0.99 16.86 -10.81
N PHE A 40 0.17 17.89 -10.65
CA PHE A 40 0.05 18.66 -9.40
C PHE A 40 -0.34 17.76 -8.22
N ASP A 41 -1.37 16.94 -8.36
CA ASP A 41 -1.84 16.05 -7.29
C ASP A 41 -0.84 14.93 -6.97
N SER A 42 -0.04 14.49 -7.94
CA SER A 42 1.01 13.48 -7.68
C SER A 42 2.02 13.96 -6.62
N HIS A 43 2.35 15.25 -6.63
CA HIS A 43 3.27 15.89 -5.70
C HIS A 43 2.58 16.38 -4.41
N TYR A 44 1.47 17.12 -4.53
CA TYR A 44 0.86 17.83 -3.39
C TYR A 44 -0.18 17.01 -2.61
N ARG A 45 -0.67 15.88 -3.15
CA ARG A 45 -1.71 15.07 -2.49
C ARG A 45 -1.17 13.75 -1.95
N ALA A 46 -1.71 13.36 -0.79
CA ALA A 46 -1.38 12.10 -0.13
C ALA A 46 -1.78 10.87 -0.95
N ASN A 47 -1.10 9.75 -0.71
CA ASN A 47 -1.26 8.50 -1.47
C ASN A 47 -2.69 7.93 -1.45
N GLY A 48 -3.49 8.22 -0.41
CA GLY A 48 -4.90 7.81 -0.35
C GLY A 48 -5.73 8.32 -1.53
N MET A 49 -5.46 9.53 -2.03
CA MET A 49 -6.12 10.05 -3.23
C MET A 49 -5.74 9.24 -4.47
N LYS A 50 -4.46 8.89 -4.60
CA LYS A 50 -3.90 8.12 -5.72
C LYS A 50 -4.56 6.74 -5.80
N VAL A 51 -4.63 6.04 -4.67
CA VAL A 51 -5.28 4.72 -4.55
C VAL A 51 -6.78 4.80 -4.85
N ARG A 52 -7.47 5.80 -4.30
CA ARG A 52 -8.91 5.98 -4.53
C ARG A 52 -9.24 6.21 -6.01
N ASN A 53 -8.45 7.03 -6.69
CA ASN A 53 -8.68 7.34 -8.10
C ASN A 53 -8.38 6.14 -9.00
N LEU A 54 -7.29 5.42 -8.71
CA LEU A 54 -6.98 4.15 -9.36
C LEU A 54 -8.11 3.14 -9.19
N LEU A 55 -8.60 2.94 -7.96
CA LEU A 55 -9.71 2.04 -7.66
C LEU A 55 -10.97 2.45 -8.43
N GLY A 56 -11.28 3.74 -8.49
CA GLY A 56 -12.44 4.24 -9.24
C GLY A 56 -12.36 3.99 -10.74
N ALA A 57 -11.18 4.17 -11.34
CA ALA A 57 -10.95 3.85 -12.75
C ALA A 57 -11.15 2.35 -13.03
N TYR A 58 -10.72 1.47 -12.12
CA TYR A 58 -10.95 0.02 -12.23
C TYR A 58 -12.42 -0.37 -12.00
N ALA A 59 -13.09 0.24 -11.02
CA ALA A 59 -14.49 -0.02 -10.71
C ALA A 59 -15.38 0.37 -11.90
N PHE A 60 -15.14 1.53 -12.52
CA PHE A 60 -15.86 1.97 -13.70
C PHE A 60 -15.76 0.98 -14.87
N LYS A 61 -14.55 0.44 -15.13
CA LYS A 61 -14.34 -0.59 -16.17
C LYS A 61 -15.06 -1.90 -15.90
N ARG A 62 -15.46 -2.16 -14.65
CA ARG A 62 -16.14 -3.39 -14.21
C ARG A 62 -17.62 -3.19 -13.91
N ASP A 63 -18.18 -2.03 -14.28
CA ASP A 63 -19.56 -1.66 -13.96
C ASP A 63 -19.86 -1.72 -12.45
N MET A 64 -18.88 -1.31 -11.65
CA MET A 64 -18.95 -1.27 -10.18
C MET A 64 -18.97 0.16 -9.67
N LEU A 65 -19.78 0.41 -8.65
CA LEU A 65 -19.78 1.65 -7.89
C LEU A 65 -19.13 1.43 -6.52
N PHE A 66 -18.40 2.43 -6.02
CA PHE A 66 -17.82 2.41 -4.68
C PHE A 66 -18.31 3.60 -3.86
N SER A 67 -18.45 3.38 -2.55
CA SER A 67 -18.93 4.38 -1.62
C SER A 67 -17.86 5.43 -1.32
N VAL A 68 -18.25 6.70 -1.27
CA VAL A 68 -17.42 7.83 -0.80
C VAL A 68 -17.76 8.18 0.66
N ARG A 69 -18.56 7.34 1.34
CA ARG A 69 -19.01 7.63 2.72
C ARG A 69 -17.83 7.74 3.67
N ILE A 70 -17.75 8.88 4.35
CA ILE A 70 -16.85 9.07 5.48
C ILE A 70 -17.57 8.46 6.70
N PRO A 71 -16.97 7.48 7.40
CA PRO A 71 -17.60 6.90 8.58
C PRO A 71 -17.78 7.95 9.67
N GLU A 72 -19.02 8.15 10.14
CA GLU A 72 -19.38 9.12 11.19
C GLU A 72 -18.65 8.86 12.52
N LYS A 73 -18.34 7.58 12.79
CA LYS A 73 -17.58 7.14 13.95
C LYS A 73 -16.34 6.39 13.49
N VAL A 74 -15.22 7.11 13.35
CA VAL A 74 -13.91 6.48 13.25
C VAL A 74 -13.63 5.82 14.59
N LYS A 75 -13.73 4.48 14.66
CA LYS A 75 -13.28 3.73 15.85
C LYS A 75 -11.83 4.09 16.11
N LYS A 76 -11.55 4.81 17.19
CA LYS A 76 -10.19 5.13 17.63
C LYS A 76 -9.62 3.86 18.28
N GLY A 77 -8.94 3.04 17.48
CA GLY A 77 -8.27 1.84 17.95
C GLY A 77 -7.21 1.39 16.94
N LYS A 78 -6.07 0.90 17.43
CA LYS A 78 -5.08 0.22 16.59
C LYS A 78 -5.45 -1.25 16.49
N TYR A 79 -5.25 -1.85 15.32
CA TYR A 79 -5.29 -3.30 15.15
C TYR A 79 -3.89 -3.89 15.39
N PRO A 80 -3.78 -5.18 15.78
CA PRO A 80 -2.48 -5.84 15.91
C PRO A 80 -1.67 -5.77 14.60
N GLY A 81 -0.40 -5.39 14.70
CA GLY A 81 0.51 -5.28 13.56
C GLY A 81 1.30 -6.55 13.30
N ALA A 82 2.48 -6.39 12.70
CA ALA A 82 3.41 -7.49 12.44
C ALA A 82 3.96 -8.12 13.73
N TYR A 83 4.23 -9.42 13.67
CA TYR A 83 4.95 -10.13 14.71
C TYR A 83 6.45 -9.97 14.54
N ILE A 84 7.16 -9.66 15.63
CA ILE A 84 8.63 -9.53 15.65
C ILE A 84 9.19 -10.69 16.46
N PHE A 85 10.06 -11.47 15.83
CA PHE A 85 10.74 -12.57 16.52
C PHE A 85 11.76 -12.01 17.54
N PRO A 86 11.83 -12.54 18.77
CA PRO A 86 12.81 -12.09 19.75
C PRO A 86 14.27 -12.26 19.24
N PRO A 87 15.08 -11.18 19.20
CA PRO A 87 16.43 -11.28 18.66
C PRO A 87 17.40 -11.96 19.65
N LYS A 88 18.35 -12.73 19.12
CA LYS A 88 19.55 -13.14 19.87
C LYS A 88 20.56 -12.00 19.82
N LYS A 89 20.74 -11.29 20.93
CA LYS A 89 21.64 -10.13 21.02
C LYS A 89 23.10 -10.58 21.11
N GLY A 90 24.00 -9.81 20.50
CA GLY A 90 25.45 -10.04 20.53
C GLY A 90 26.10 -9.89 19.16
N ILE A 91 27.43 -9.99 19.11
CA ILE A 91 28.20 -10.04 17.86
C ILE A 91 28.39 -11.50 17.48
N GLU A 92 27.88 -11.92 16.32
CA GLU A 92 28.13 -13.25 15.77
C GLU A 92 29.47 -13.25 15.04
N THR A 93 30.44 -14.00 15.57
CA THR A 93 31.80 -14.10 15.02
C THR A 93 32.13 -15.47 14.44
N LYS A 94 31.26 -16.47 14.65
CA LYS A 94 31.58 -17.87 14.35
C LYS A 94 31.14 -18.31 12.96
N ARG A 95 30.13 -17.65 12.37
CA ARG A 95 29.55 -18.03 11.08
C ARG A 95 28.88 -16.87 10.37
N PRO A 96 28.79 -16.92 9.02
CA PRO A 96 27.99 -15.96 8.27
C PRO A 96 26.49 -16.07 8.61
N VAL A 97 25.78 -14.94 8.51
CA VAL A 97 24.32 -14.85 8.72
C VAL A 97 23.66 -14.51 7.39
N THR A 98 22.79 -15.39 6.90
CA THR A 98 22.05 -15.18 5.66
C THR A 98 20.69 -14.53 5.95
N GLY A 99 20.41 -13.41 5.29
CA GLY A 99 19.08 -12.79 5.30
C GLY A 99 18.21 -13.40 4.22
N LEU A 100 17.00 -13.82 4.59
CA LEU A 100 15.95 -14.23 3.66
C LEU A 100 14.72 -13.37 3.91
N ASP A 101 14.10 -12.88 2.84
CA ASP A 101 12.90 -12.05 2.88
C ASP A 101 11.87 -12.49 1.82
N PHE A 102 10.65 -11.97 1.95
CA PHE A 102 9.59 -12.16 0.96
C PHE A 102 9.46 -10.90 0.11
N ALA A 103 9.59 -11.06 -1.21
CA ALA A 103 9.29 -9.99 -2.16
C ALA A 103 7.79 -9.67 -2.13
N SER A 104 7.44 -8.43 -1.75
CA SER A 104 6.06 -7.93 -1.75
C SER A 104 5.07 -8.76 -0.92
N LEU A 105 5.44 -9.13 0.31
CA LEU A 105 4.64 -10.01 1.19
C LEU A 105 3.14 -9.66 1.23
N TYR A 106 2.77 -8.43 1.58
CA TYR A 106 1.35 -8.07 1.71
C TYR A 106 0.57 -8.08 0.39
N PRO A 107 1.04 -7.44 -0.71
CA PRO A 107 0.40 -7.59 -2.02
C PRO A 107 0.26 -9.05 -2.46
N SER A 108 1.29 -9.87 -2.26
CA SER A 108 1.28 -11.28 -2.65
C SER A 108 0.21 -12.06 -1.88
N LEU A 109 0.05 -11.82 -0.57
CA LEU A 109 -1.02 -12.44 0.22
C LEU A 109 -2.42 -11.96 -0.21
N ILE A 110 -2.57 -10.66 -0.48
CA ILE A 110 -3.85 -10.09 -0.97
C ILE A 110 -4.28 -10.79 -2.26
N MET A 111 -3.36 -10.98 -3.20
CA MET A 111 -3.63 -11.66 -4.47
C MET A 111 -3.88 -13.16 -4.27
N ALA A 112 -3.03 -13.85 -3.51
CA ALA A 112 -3.11 -15.29 -3.30
C ALA A 112 -4.42 -15.73 -2.65
N TYR A 113 -4.94 -14.93 -1.71
CA TYR A 113 -6.18 -15.21 -0.99
C TYR A 113 -7.39 -14.41 -1.50
N ASN A 114 -7.24 -13.71 -2.64
CA ASN A 114 -8.31 -12.92 -3.27
C ASN A 114 -8.99 -11.94 -2.27
N LEU A 115 -8.18 -11.26 -1.46
CA LEU A 115 -8.66 -10.34 -0.43
C LEU A 115 -9.09 -9.03 -1.09
N SER A 116 -10.40 -8.80 -1.17
CA SER A 116 -10.96 -7.56 -1.71
C SER A 116 -12.29 -7.24 -1.02
N PRO A 117 -12.68 -5.95 -0.88
CA PRO A 117 -13.92 -5.57 -0.20
C PRO A 117 -15.18 -6.26 -0.73
N GLU A 118 -15.26 -6.49 -2.04
CA GLU A 118 -16.39 -7.18 -2.70
C GLU A 118 -16.37 -8.70 -2.56
N LYS A 119 -15.31 -9.27 -1.99
CA LYS A 119 -15.15 -10.72 -1.75
C LYS A 119 -15.32 -11.10 -0.28
N PHE A 120 -15.56 -10.12 0.58
CA PHE A 120 -15.73 -10.33 2.01
C PHE A 120 -17.18 -10.68 2.36
N ILE A 121 -17.38 -11.75 3.14
CA ILE A 121 -18.68 -12.16 3.67
C ILE A 121 -18.72 -11.80 5.15
N PHE A 122 -19.64 -10.93 5.54
CA PHE A 122 -19.73 -10.44 6.92
C PHE A 122 -20.36 -11.45 7.88
N ASN A 123 -21.28 -12.28 7.38
CA ASN A 123 -22.14 -13.12 8.20
C ASN A 123 -21.82 -14.62 8.00
N PRO A 124 -21.55 -15.37 9.09
CA PRO A 124 -21.28 -16.81 8.99
C PRO A 124 -22.43 -17.62 8.37
N GLU A 125 -23.68 -17.23 8.61
CA GLU A 125 -24.85 -17.90 8.01
C GLU A 125 -24.86 -17.78 6.48
N GLU A 126 -24.52 -16.60 5.98
CA GLU A 126 -24.39 -16.33 4.55
C GLU A 126 -23.25 -17.15 3.93
N ALA A 127 -22.13 -17.29 4.64
CA ALA A 127 -21.04 -18.16 4.22
C ALA A 127 -21.48 -19.63 4.08
N VAL A 128 -22.30 -20.16 5.00
CA VAL A 128 -22.85 -21.52 4.89
C VAL A 128 -23.72 -21.66 3.64
N ILE A 129 -24.58 -20.68 3.35
CA ILE A 129 -25.44 -20.69 2.17
C ILE A 129 -24.59 -20.65 0.88
N ILE A 130 -23.62 -19.74 0.81
CA ILE A 130 -22.74 -19.59 -0.36
C ILE A 130 -21.92 -20.86 -0.61
N LYS A 131 -21.45 -21.51 0.47
CA LYS A 131 -20.75 -22.80 0.40
C LYS A 131 -21.66 -23.93 -0.06
N LYS A 132 -22.92 -23.98 0.41
CA LYS A 132 -23.93 -24.95 -0.06
C LYS A 132 -24.25 -24.76 -1.55
N ASN A 133 -24.19 -23.52 -2.05
CA ASN A 133 -24.36 -23.20 -3.47
C ASN A 133 -23.14 -23.56 -4.35
N GLY A 134 -22.12 -24.23 -3.79
CA GLY A 134 -20.97 -24.74 -4.54
C GLY A 134 -19.81 -23.76 -4.70
N ASN A 135 -19.84 -22.60 -4.03
CA ASN A 135 -18.74 -21.64 -4.09
C ASN A 135 -17.59 -22.04 -3.16
N SER A 136 -16.35 -21.84 -3.63
CA SER A 136 -15.16 -22.00 -2.80
C SER A 136 -15.01 -20.80 -1.86
N LEU A 137 -14.89 -21.05 -0.56
CA LEU A 137 -14.62 -20.04 0.46
C LEU A 137 -13.25 -20.25 1.07
N HIS A 138 -12.49 -19.17 1.21
CA HIS A 138 -11.23 -19.18 1.93
C HIS A 138 -11.43 -18.71 3.36
N GLU A 139 -11.33 -19.64 4.29
CA GLU A 139 -11.33 -19.34 5.73
C GLU A 139 -9.91 -19.00 6.17
N ILE A 140 -9.73 -17.84 6.79
CA ILE A 140 -8.43 -17.40 7.32
C ILE A 140 -8.29 -17.98 8.72
N SER A 141 -7.77 -19.21 8.81
CA SER A 141 -7.53 -19.92 10.06
C SER A 141 -6.17 -20.60 10.03
N PHE A 142 -5.26 -20.25 10.95
CA PHE A 142 -3.93 -20.86 11.02
C PHE A 142 -3.40 -20.98 12.46
N PRO A 143 -2.61 -22.03 12.76
CA PRO A 143 -1.98 -22.18 14.07
C PRO A 143 -0.79 -21.21 14.21
N PHE A 144 -0.72 -20.50 15.33
CA PHE A 144 0.36 -19.59 15.66
C PHE A 144 0.59 -19.54 17.17
N ASN A 145 1.81 -19.74 17.66
CA ASN A 145 2.13 -19.73 19.10
C ASN A 145 1.17 -20.58 19.98
N LYS A 146 0.88 -21.82 19.55
CA LYS A 146 -0.01 -22.77 20.25
C LYS A 146 -1.48 -22.33 20.35
N ARG A 147 -1.90 -21.32 19.60
CA ARG A 147 -3.31 -20.92 19.45
C ARG A 147 -3.70 -20.92 17.98
N THR A 148 -4.97 -21.15 17.69
CA THR A 148 -5.51 -20.94 16.34
C THR A 148 -5.90 -19.48 16.21
N ILE A 149 -5.35 -18.80 15.21
CA ILE A 149 -5.77 -17.44 14.83
C ILE A 149 -6.81 -17.59 13.73
N GLN A 150 -7.94 -16.89 13.91
CA GLN A 150 -9.01 -16.79 12.94
C GLN A 150 -9.30 -15.30 12.68
N ALA A 151 -9.58 -14.94 11.43
CA ALA A 151 -9.97 -13.59 11.03
C ALA A 151 -11.45 -13.52 10.69
#